data_AF-A0A2G2XLY2-F1
#
_entry.id   AF-A0A2G2XLY2-F1
#
_cell.length_a   1.000
_cell.length_b   1.000
_cell.length_c   1.000
_cell.angle_alpha   90.00
_cell.angle_beta   90.00
_cell.angle_gamma   90.00
#
_symmetry.space_group_name_H-M   'P 1'
#
loop_
_entity.id
_entity.type
_entity.pdbx_description
1 polymer ?
#
loop_
_entity_poly.entity_id
_entity_poly.type
_entity_poly.pdbx_seq_one_letter_code
_entity_poly.pdbx_strand_id
1 'polypeptide(L)'
;MRTKFEIEKFDGRINFGLWQVQVKDVLIQSGLHKVLKERPTSGKGDKDSEKSESSKDSEKSRISDEEWEELDMKAASQIRLCLAKNVLANVIGLSTIKEL
;
A
#
# COMPACT_ATOMS: atom_id res chain seq x y z
N MET A 1 10.00 4.59 17.90
CA MET A 1 10.95 3.48 17.59
C MET A 1 10.71 3.06 16.14
N ARG A 2 11.76 2.96 15.31
CA ARG A 2 11.64 2.38 13.96
C ARG A 2 11.79 0.87 14.11
N THR A 3 10.67 0.14 14.06
CA THR A 3 10.69 -1.32 14.13
C THR A 3 11.34 -1.83 12.85
N LYS A 4 12.54 -2.41 12.96
CA LYS A 4 13.19 -3.11 11.85
C LYS A 4 12.58 -4.52 11.82
N PHE A 5 11.72 -4.79 10.84
CA PHE A 5 11.26 -6.15 10.59
C PHE A 5 12.28 -6.83 9.70
N GLU A 6 12.85 -7.93 10.18
CA GLU A 6 13.61 -8.85 9.33
C GLU A 6 12.60 -9.73 8.57
N ILE A 7 12.08 -9.21 7.46
CA ILE A 7 11.32 -10.01 6.50
C ILE A 7 12.31 -10.61 5.50
N GLU A 8 12.14 -11.89 5.21
CA GLU A 8 12.88 -12.53 4.13
C GLU A 8 12.52 -11.89 2.79
N LYS A 9 13.55 -11.56 1.99
CA LYS A 9 13.33 -10.90 0.71
C LYS A 9 12.67 -11.85 -0.28
N PHE A 10 11.65 -11.38 -0.99
CA PHE A 10 11.02 -12.18 -2.04
C PHE A 10 11.94 -12.32 -3.23
N ASP A 11 12.33 -13.56 -3.52
CA ASP A 11 13.23 -13.95 -4.59
C ASP A 11 12.53 -14.76 -5.69
N GLY A 12 11.23 -15.02 -5.53
CA GLY A 12 10.41 -15.88 -6.39
C GLY A 12 10.43 -17.37 -6.04
N ARG A 13 11.21 -17.78 -5.03
CA ARG A 13 11.32 -19.17 -4.56
C ARG A 13 10.57 -19.39 -3.26
N ILE A 14 10.55 -18.38 -2.39
CA ILE A 14 9.79 -18.43 -1.13
C ILE A 14 8.28 -18.41 -1.37
N ASN A 15 7.51 -18.86 -0.37
CA ASN A 15 6.05 -18.85 -0.45
C ASN A 15 5.52 -17.41 -0.55
N PHE A 16 4.98 -17.07 -1.72
CA PHE A 16 4.45 -15.72 -1.99
C PHE A 16 3.33 -15.31 -1.02
N GLY A 17 2.42 -16.23 -0.67
CA GLY A 17 1.32 -15.94 0.25
C GLY A 17 1.82 -15.57 1.64
N LEU A 18 2.80 -16.30 2.16
CA LEU A 18 3.43 -16.00 3.45
C LEU A 18 4.17 -14.64 3.41
N TRP A 19 4.98 -14.43 2.38
CA TRP A 19 5.69 -13.17 2.19
C TRP A 19 4.73 -11.97 2.11
N GLN A 20 3.63 -12.13 1.37
CA GLN A 20 2.62 -11.10 1.21
C GLN A 20 1.97 -10.71 2.55
N VAL A 21 1.70 -11.69 3.43
CA VAL A 21 1.17 -11.44 4.78
C VAL A 21 2.18 -10.63 5.61
N GLN A 22 3.46 -11.02 5.59
CA GLN A 22 4.51 -10.31 6.33
C GLN A 22 4.70 -8.86 5.85
N VAL A 23 4.70 -8.63 4.53
CA VAL A 23 4.80 -7.27 3.98
C VAL A 23 3.57 -6.42 4.34
N LYS A 24 2.37 -7.00 4.32
CA LYS A 24 1.15 -6.31 4.77
C LYS A 24 1.25 -5.90 6.24
N ASP A 25 1.73 -6.76 7.12
CA ASP A 25 1.93 -6.45 8.54
C ASP A 25 2.92 -5.30 8.74
N VAL A 26 3.98 -5.23 7.92
CA VAL A 26 4.95 -4.13 7.98
C VAL A 26 4.35 -2.81 7.50
N LEU A 27 3.53 -2.83 6.45
CA LEU A 27 2.80 -1.64 6.00
C LEU A 27 1.80 -1.16 7.06
N ILE A 28 1.13 -2.08 7.78
CA ILE A 28 0.24 -1.75 8.90
C ILE A 28 1.01 -1.10 10.04
N GLN A 29 2.10 -1.71 10.48
CA GLN A 29 2.94 -1.19 11.57
C GLN A 29 3.63 0.14 11.20
N SER A 30 3.84 0.39 9.91
CA SER A 30 4.37 1.66 9.38
C SER A 30 3.27 2.72 9.15
N GLY A 31 2.01 2.39 9.40
CA GLY A 31 0.88 3.30 9.18
C GLY A 31 0.46 3.49 7.72
N LEU A 32 1.05 2.74 6.78
CA LEU A 32 0.83 2.85 5.33
C LEU A 32 -0.27 1.93 4.79
N HIS A 33 -0.91 1.12 5.63
CA HIS A 33 -2.01 0.23 5.23
C HIS A 33 -3.20 0.96 4.58
N LYS A 34 -3.33 2.27 4.78
CA LYS A 34 -4.35 3.09 4.13
C LYS A 34 -4.21 3.09 2.61
N VAL A 35 -2.99 2.96 2.07
CA VAL A 35 -2.74 2.87 0.62
C VAL A 35 -3.19 1.56 0.00
N LEU A 36 -3.24 0.50 0.79
CA LEU A 36 -3.76 -0.79 0.34
C LEU A 36 -5.28 -0.79 0.18
N LYS A 37 -5.98 0.12 0.86
CA LYS A 37 -7.40 0.35 0.63
C LYS A 37 -7.47 1.29 -0.55
N GLU A 38 -8.00 0.79 -1.67
CA GLU A 38 -8.11 1.51 -2.93
C GLU A 38 -8.40 2.99 -2.71
N ARG A 39 -7.64 3.85 -3.40
CA ARG A 39 -7.82 5.30 -3.36
C ARG A 39 -9.33 5.55 -3.51
N PRO A 40 -9.97 6.32 -2.61
CA PRO A 40 -11.31 6.79 -2.88
C PRO A 40 -11.18 7.74 -4.07
N THR A 41 -11.22 7.18 -5.29
CA THR A 41 -11.33 7.98 -6.50
C THR A 41 -12.61 8.75 -6.28
N SER A 42 -12.50 10.07 -6.11
CA SER A 42 -13.65 10.94 -6.25
C SER A 42 -14.14 10.71 -7.67
N GLY A 43 -15.09 9.78 -7.81
CA GLY A 43 -15.75 9.49 -9.06
C GLY A 43 -16.43 10.75 -9.50
N LYS A 44 -15.84 11.42 -10.48
CA LYS A 44 -16.61 12.15 -11.46
C LYS A 44 -17.22 11.07 -12.36
N GLY A 45 -18.34 10.52 -11.91
CA GLY A 45 -19.10 9.48 -12.55
C GLY A 45 -20.51 9.54 -11.97
N ASP A 46 -21.46 9.67 -12.87
CA ASP A 46 -22.83 10.08 -12.60
C ASP A 46 -23.61 9.18 -11.62
N LYS A 47 -24.70 9.79 -11.15
CA LYS A 47 -25.79 9.32 -10.28
C LYS A 47 -26.05 7.80 -10.22
N ASP A 48 -26.43 7.40 -9.01
CA ASP A 48 -27.26 6.24 -8.65
C ASP A 48 -26.55 4.89 -8.50
N SER A 49 -26.01 4.65 -7.29
CA SER A 49 -26.23 3.35 -6.63
C SER A 49 -26.04 3.45 -5.11
N GLU A 50 -26.91 2.72 -4.44
CA GLU A 50 -27.37 2.94 -3.09
C GLU A 50 -26.36 2.53 -2.00
N LYS A 51 -26.19 3.43 -1.03
CA LYS A 51 -26.24 3.19 0.42
C LYS A 51 -25.71 1.83 0.94
N SER A 52 -24.51 1.85 1.53
CA SER A 52 -24.23 1.02 2.71
C SER A 52 -23.70 1.90 3.83
N GLU A 53 -24.47 1.98 4.90
CA GLU A 53 -24.26 2.84 6.05
C GLU A 53 -23.20 2.24 6.98
N SER A 54 -22.17 3.02 7.30
CA SER A 54 -21.51 2.90 8.60
C SER A 54 -21.00 4.26 9.06
N SER A 55 -21.79 4.84 9.95
CA SER A 55 -21.38 5.59 11.14
C SER A 55 -20.70 6.95 10.97
N LYS A 56 -21.51 7.97 11.30
CA LYS A 56 -21.12 9.29 11.80
C LYS A 56 -20.09 9.18 12.93
N ASP A 57 -18.84 9.51 12.62
CA ASP A 57 -17.92 10.21 13.51
C ASP A 57 -16.89 10.89 12.59
N SER A 58 -17.16 12.14 12.20
CA SER A 58 -16.52 13.30 12.83
C SER A 58 -15.01 13.32 12.56
N GLU A 59 -14.64 14.15 11.57
CA GLU A 59 -13.29 14.71 11.40
C GLU A 59 -12.14 13.77 11.04
N LYS A 60 -12.38 12.77 10.18
CA LYS A 60 -11.29 12.01 9.56
C LYS A 60 -10.87 12.67 8.24
N SER A 61 -9.91 13.58 8.35
CA SER A 61 -8.96 14.05 7.31
C SER A 61 -9.21 13.43 5.93
N ARG A 62 -9.77 14.24 5.01
CA ARG A 62 -9.60 14.00 3.58
C ARG A 62 -8.09 14.07 3.34
N ILE A 63 -7.44 12.91 3.29
CA ILE A 63 -6.04 12.81 2.85
C ILE A 63 -5.99 13.50 1.49
N SER A 64 -5.14 14.51 1.34
CA SER A 64 -5.04 15.25 0.07
C SER A 64 -4.43 14.35 -1.01
N ASP A 65 -4.59 14.73 -2.28
CA ASP A 65 -4.00 13.94 -3.37
C ASP A 65 -2.47 13.85 -3.24
N GLU A 66 -1.83 14.93 -2.79
CA GLU A 66 -0.39 14.99 -2.52
C GLU A 66 0.02 14.09 -1.34
N GLU A 67 -0.75 14.09 -0.25
CA GLU A 67 -0.50 13.21 0.89
C GLU A 67 -0.69 11.73 0.50
N TRP A 68 -1.67 11.44 -0.36
CA TRP A 68 -1.86 10.11 -0.93
C TRP A 68 -0.68 9.66 -1.80
N GLU A 69 -0.16 10.54 -2.65
CA GLU A 69 1.00 10.27 -3.49
C GLU A 69 2.24 10.01 -2.63
N GLU A 70 2.45 10.78 -1.57
CA GLU A 70 3.56 10.55 -0.64
C GLU A 70 3.43 9.20 0.09
N LEU A 71 2.21 8.86 0.55
CA LEU A 71 1.95 7.56 1.17
C LEU A 71 2.17 6.40 0.18
N ASP A 72 1.75 6.57 -1.07
CA ASP A 72 1.94 5.59 -2.14
C ASP A 72 3.41 5.35 -2.45
N MET A 73 4.19 6.41 -2.65
CA MET A 73 5.63 6.32 -2.85
C MET A 73 6.33 5.64 -1.68
N LYS A 74 5.95 5.95 -0.43
CA LYS A 74 6.53 5.32 0.77
C LYS A 74 6.24 3.83 0.82
N ALA A 75 5.01 3.42 0.52
CA ALA A 75 4.63 2.02 0.56
C ALA A 75 5.24 1.23 -0.60
N ALA A 76 5.28 1.78 -1.82
CA ALA A 76 6.01 1.20 -2.94
C ALA A 76 7.50 1.03 -2.60
N SER A 77 8.11 2.02 -1.95
CA SER A 77 9.49 1.92 -1.47
C SER A 77 9.67 0.82 -0.44
N GLN A 78 8.74 0.64 0.51
CA GLN A 78 8.83 -0.44 1.49
C GLN A 78 8.70 -1.81 0.82
N ILE A 79 7.79 -1.98 -0.13
CA ILE A 79 7.65 -3.24 -0.88
C ILE A 79 8.94 -3.55 -1.64
N ARG A 80 9.51 -2.57 -2.36
CA ARG A 80 10.79 -2.75 -3.08
C ARG A 80 11.95 -3.15 -2.16
N LEU A 81 11.98 -2.67 -0.91
CA LEU A 81 12.99 -3.07 0.08
C LEU A 81 12.84 -4.53 0.54
N CYS A 82 11.64 -5.08 0.45
CA CYS A 82 11.31 -6.48 0.74
C CYS A 82 11.54 -7.42 -0.46
N LEU A 83 12.08 -6.94 -1.58
CA LEU A 83 12.41 -7.74 -2.76
C LEU A 83 13.90 -8.09 -2.83
N ALA A 84 14.20 -9.27 -3.35
CA ALA A 84 15.57 -9.66 -3.70
C ALA A 84 16.02 -8.95 -4.97
N LYS A 85 17.34 -8.83 -5.18
CA LYS A 85 17.92 -8.04 -6.30
C LYS A 85 17.44 -8.53 -7.68
N ASN A 86 17.28 -9.85 -7.84
CA ASN A 86 16.80 -10.47 -9.07
C ASN A 86 15.33 -10.11 -9.39
N VAL A 87 14.50 -9.92 -8.37
CA VAL A 87 13.10 -9.51 -8.54
C VAL A 87 13.00 -7.99 -8.67
N LEU A 88 13.77 -7.25 -7.87
CA LEU A 88 13.83 -5.78 -7.90
C LEU A 88 14.19 -5.25 -9.28
N ALA A 89 15.07 -5.94 -10.02
CA ALA A 89 15.44 -5.57 -11.38
C ALA A 89 14.23 -5.49 -12.34
N ASN A 90 13.20 -6.32 -12.12
CA ASN A 90 11.99 -6.34 -12.94
C ASN A 90 11.01 -5.20 -12.60
N VAL A 91 11.11 -4.64 -11.39
CA VAL A 91 10.17 -3.61 -10.89
C VAL A 91 10.83 -2.25 -10.66
N ILE A 92 12.08 -2.08 -11.09
CA ILE A 92 12.86 -0.85 -10.86
C ILE A 92 12.24 0.39 -11.50
N GLY A 93 11.45 0.22 -12.57
CA GLY A 93 10.72 1.30 -13.23
C GLY A 93 9.33 1.59 -12.64
N LEU A 94 8.87 0.79 -11.67
CA LEU A 94 7.54 0.89 -11.08
C LEU A 94 7.64 1.79 -9.85
N SER A 95 7.05 2.98 -9.96
CA SER A 95 7.21 4.06 -8.98
C SER A 95 6.12 4.03 -7.92
N THR A 96 4.92 3.61 -8.32
CA THR A 96 3.70 3.59 -7.49
C THR A 96 3.25 2.16 -7.14
N ILE A 97 2.42 1.99 -6.10
CA ILE A 97 1.88 0.66 -5.76
C ILE A 97 0.98 0.14 -6.89
N LYS A 98 0.27 1.02 -7.59
CA LYS A 98 -0.61 0.64 -8.70
C LYS A 98 0.14 -0.01 -9.86
N GLU A 99 1.40 0.36 -10.04
CA GLU A 99 2.27 -0.16 -11.09
C GLU A 99 2.94 -1.47 -10.68
N LEU A 100 2.98 -1.80 -9.38
CA LEU A 100 3.76 -2.86 -8.76
C LEU A 100 2.97 -4.17 -8.60
#